data_AF-A0A0N5BCD0-F1
#
_entry.id   AF-A0A0N5BCD0-F1
#
_cell.length_a   1.000
_cell.length_b   1.000
_cell.length_c   1.000
_cell.angle_alpha   90.00
_cell.angle_beta   90.00
_cell.angle_gamma   90.00
#
_symmetry.space_group_name_H-M   'P 1'
#
loop_
_entity.id
_entity.type
_entity.pdbx_description
1 polymer ?
#
loop_
_entity_poly.entity_id
_entity_poly.type
_entity_poly.pdbx_seq_one_letter_code
_entity_poly.pdbx_strand_id
1 'polypeptide(L)'
;MIGKCIGPKKVFERYLTYEEKMELKELVEDTFNGSNKDFVLFEVFEYLQRHLTATQWNDIWPEIEYYLSLNLPCSPYASILPPNYYKALLKAVRNAGKAGRSKKEVKRLVDDYLDRILMDPQFQEETAHRFDYLTKQQVLIPSSNVPFDY
;
A
#
# COMPACT_ATOMS: atom_id res chain seq x y z
N MET A 1 3.64 -3.93 -6.44
CA MET A 1 3.74 -4.28 -5.00
C MET A 1 2.88 -3.31 -4.25
N ILE A 2 1.95 -3.84 -3.47
CA ILE A 2 1.06 -3.05 -2.63
C ILE A 2 1.87 -2.66 -1.39
N GLY A 3 1.96 -1.37 -1.07
CA GLY A 3 2.78 -0.86 0.05
C GLY A 3 4.10 -0.21 -0.35
N LYS A 4 4.27 0.23 -1.61
CA LYS A 4 5.45 1.03 -2.00
C LYS A 4 5.61 2.29 -1.15
N CYS A 5 4.52 2.85 -0.63
CA CYS A 5 4.57 4.04 0.20
C CYS A 5 5.15 3.84 1.61
N ILE A 6 5.24 2.59 2.11
CA ILE A 6 5.66 2.31 3.50
C ILE A 6 7.15 2.57 3.71
N GLY A 7 7.91 2.73 2.62
CA GLY A 7 9.28 3.20 2.70
C GLY A 7 10.24 2.38 1.85
N PRO A 8 11.53 2.75 1.88
CA PRO A 8 12.56 2.08 1.12
C PRO A 8 12.94 0.75 1.79
N LYS A 9 12.28 -0.34 1.39
CA LYS A 9 12.51 -1.70 1.93
C LYS A 9 13.99 -2.06 2.11
N LYS A 10 14.81 -1.84 1.07
CA LYS A 10 16.24 -2.17 1.11
C LYS A 10 17.03 -1.39 2.17
N VAL A 11 16.60 -0.16 2.47
CA VAL A 11 17.24 0.72 3.45
C VAL A 11 16.84 0.28 4.85
N PHE A 12 15.55 0.00 5.09
CA PHE A 12 15.08 -0.55 6.37
C PHE A 12 15.76 -1.88 6.72
N GLU A 13 15.98 -2.75 5.74
CA GLU A 13 16.55 -4.07 5.93
C GLU A 13 18.09 -4.11 5.90
N ARG A 14 18.78 -2.96 5.80
CA ARG A 14 20.23 -2.89 5.55
C ARG A 14 21.06 -3.59 6.61
N TYR A 15 20.75 -3.32 7.87
CA TYR A 15 21.52 -3.80 9.03
C TYR A 15 20.80 -4.90 9.82
N LEU A 16 19.58 -5.25 9.41
CA LEU A 16 18.81 -6.30 10.03
C LEU A 16 19.37 -7.68 9.63
N THR A 17 19.26 -8.62 10.55
CA THR A 17 19.46 -10.06 10.34
C THR A 17 18.33 -10.63 9.49
N TYR A 18 18.45 -11.90 9.08
CA TYR A 18 17.38 -12.56 8.32
C TYR A 18 16.08 -12.64 9.12
N GLU A 19 16.16 -12.96 10.41
CA GLU A 19 15.00 -13.10 11.30
C GLU A 19 14.29 -11.76 11.48
N GLU A 20 15.04 -10.68 11.76
CA GLU A 20 14.49 -9.34 11.92
C GLU A 20 13.84 -8.81 10.62
N LYS A 21 14.37 -9.18 9.45
CA LYS A 21 13.73 -8.84 8.16
C LYS A 21 12.37 -9.52 8.01
N MET A 22 12.25 -10.75 8.50
CA MET A 22 10.99 -11.49 8.45
C MET A 22 9.97 -10.88 9.42
N GLU A 23 10.38 -10.54 10.64
CA GLU A 23 9.54 -9.85 11.62
C GLU A 23 9.07 -8.47 11.12
N LEU A 24 9.99 -7.64 10.61
CA LEU A 24 9.65 -6.33 10.04
C LEU A 24 8.64 -6.47 8.89
N LYS A 25 8.83 -7.49 8.04
CA LYS A 25 7.90 -7.78 6.95
C LYS A 25 6.52 -8.16 7.49
N GLU A 26 6.43 -9.01 8.51
CA GLU A 26 5.16 -9.39 9.14
C GLU A 26 4.47 -8.20 9.78
N LEU A 27 5.21 -7.35 10.51
CA LEU A 27 4.70 -6.10 11.08
C LEU A 27 4.03 -5.22 10.03
N VAL A 28 4.70 -4.98 8.89
CA VAL A 28 4.12 -4.19 7.79
C VAL A 28 2.94 -4.92 7.16
N GLU A 29 3.03 -6.24 6.99
CA GLU A 29 1.98 -7.03 6.35
C GLU A 29 0.68 -7.04 7.17
N ASP A 30 0.77 -7.23 8.49
CA ASP A 30 -0.39 -7.37 9.36
C ASP A 30 -1.04 -6.04 9.74
N THR A 31 -0.22 -5.00 9.84
CA THR A 31 -0.65 -3.66 10.27
C THR A 31 -1.22 -2.84 9.14
N PHE A 32 -0.66 -2.92 7.93
CA PHE A 32 -1.06 -2.03 6.84
C PHE A 32 -2.45 -2.37 6.27
N ASN A 33 -3.37 -1.41 6.36
CA ASN A 33 -4.76 -1.53 5.89
C ASN A 33 -5.07 -0.66 4.66
N GLY A 34 -4.08 0.02 4.10
CA GLY A 34 -4.24 0.89 2.92
C GLY A 34 -4.32 2.38 3.24
N SER A 35 -4.86 2.76 4.39
CA SER A 35 -5.05 4.16 4.78
C SER A 35 -4.19 4.58 5.97
N ASN A 36 -3.64 3.64 6.73
CA ASN A 36 -2.87 3.90 7.96
C ASN A 36 -1.35 4.01 7.74
N LYS A 37 -0.91 4.61 6.63
CA LYS A 37 0.52 4.71 6.25
C LYS A 37 1.39 5.27 7.39
N ASP A 38 0.98 6.39 7.99
CA ASP A 38 1.78 7.08 8.99
C ASP A 38 1.93 6.27 10.28
N PHE A 39 0.89 5.54 10.66
CA PHE A 39 0.93 4.60 11.78
C PHE A 39 1.89 3.44 11.51
N VAL A 40 1.83 2.84 10.32
CA VAL A 40 2.78 1.76 9.95
C VAL A 40 4.22 2.27 9.92
N LEU A 41 4.45 3.49 9.43
CA LEU A 41 5.78 4.11 9.45
C LEU A 41 6.29 4.32 10.88
N PHE A 42 5.43 4.77 11.79
CA PHE A 42 5.77 4.89 13.21
C PHE A 42 6.22 3.54 13.80
N GLU A 43 5.43 2.48 13.61
CA GLU A 43 5.76 1.13 14.08
C GLU A 43 7.07 0.59 13.47
N VAL A 44 7.30 0.87 12.18
CA VAL A 44 8.56 0.52 11.50
C VAL A 44 9.74 1.26 12.13
N PHE A 45 9.61 2.55 12.42
CA PHE A 45 10.70 3.32 13.04
C PHE A 45 10.97 2.88 14.47
N GLU A 46 9.92 2.59 15.24
CA GLU A 46 10.09 2.04 16.58
C GLU A 46 10.81 0.69 16.55
N TYR A 47 10.44 -0.19 15.61
CA TYR A 47 11.14 -1.45 15.39
C TYR A 47 12.62 -1.20 15.06
N LEU A 48 12.92 -0.39 14.05
CA LEU A 48 14.30 -0.11 13.65
C LEU A 48 15.12 0.51 14.78
N GLN A 49 14.55 1.41 15.59
CA GLN A 49 15.27 2.03 16.71
C GLN A 49 15.61 1.06 17.84
N ARG A 50 14.85 -0.03 18.01
CA ARG A 50 15.16 -1.08 18.98
C ARG A 50 16.27 -2.02 18.51
N HIS A 51 16.39 -2.21 17.19
CA HIS A 51 17.32 -3.17 16.58
C HIS A 51 18.61 -2.54 16.04
N LEU A 52 18.60 -1.23 15.76
CA LEU A 52 19.74 -0.52 15.21
C LEU A 52 20.48 0.29 16.26
N THR A 53 21.81 0.32 16.14
CA THR A 53 22.63 1.29 16.87
C THR A 53 22.39 2.71 16.36
N ALA A 54 22.73 3.72 17.18
CA ALA A 54 22.64 5.12 16.77
C ALA A 54 23.44 5.42 15.49
N THR A 55 24.61 4.80 15.31
CA THR A 55 25.42 4.96 14.10
C THR A 55 24.73 4.38 12.87
N GLN A 56 24.16 3.17 12.97
CA GLN A 56 23.42 2.55 11.88
C GLN A 56 22.15 3.32 11.53
N TRP A 57 21.43 3.83 12.53
CA TRP A 57 20.27 4.69 12.33
C TRP A 57 20.63 5.96 11.54
N ASN A 58 21.70 6.65 11.95
CA ASN A 58 22.16 7.86 11.30
C ASN A 58 22.67 7.60 9.87
N ASP A 59 23.19 6.41 9.56
CA ASP A 59 23.58 6.01 8.20
C ASP A 59 22.38 5.92 7.25
N ILE A 60 21.28 5.30 7.70
CA ILE A 60 20.11 5.06 6.84
C ILE A 60 19.14 6.23 6.78
N TRP A 61 19.15 7.12 7.79
CA TRP A 61 18.17 8.19 7.94
C TRP A 61 18.05 9.12 6.71
N PRO A 62 19.15 9.60 6.09
CA PRO A 62 19.06 10.49 4.92
C PRO A 62 18.31 9.87 3.73
N GLU A 63 18.47 8.56 3.51
CA GLU A 63 17.77 7.84 2.45
C GLU A 63 16.28 7.64 2.78
N ILE A 64 15.96 7.40 4.05
CA ILE A 64 14.58 7.34 4.53
C ILE A 64 13.90 8.69 4.33
N GLU A 65 14.53 9.77 4.79
CA GLU A 65 14.00 11.14 4.67
C GLU A 65 13.75 11.52 3.22
N TYR A 66 14.73 11.25 2.34
CA TYR A 66 14.56 11.45 0.90
C TYR A 66 13.34 10.69 0.37
N TYR A 67 13.20 9.40 0.72
CA TYR A 67 12.08 8.59 0.24
C TYR A 67 10.72 9.12 0.72
N LEU A 68 10.63 9.55 1.98
CA LEU A 68 9.41 10.12 2.54
C LEU A 68 9.03 11.44 1.84
N SER A 69 10.02 12.25 1.45
CA SER A 69 9.78 13.50 0.73
C SER A 69 9.10 13.31 -0.64
N LEU A 70 9.27 12.14 -1.26
CA LEU A 70 8.66 11.81 -2.56
C LEU A 70 7.14 11.58 -2.49
N ASN A 71 6.58 11.43 -1.28
CA ASN A 71 5.16 11.20 -1.04
C ASN A 71 4.52 10.14 -1.97
N LEU A 72 5.21 9.01 -2.15
CA LEU A 72 4.80 8.00 -3.12
C LEU A 72 3.44 7.36 -2.75
N PRO A 73 2.55 7.14 -3.73
CA PRO A 73 1.27 6.50 -3.47
C PRO A 73 1.45 5.01 -3.13
N CYS A 74 0.65 4.52 -2.17
CA CYS A 74 0.75 3.15 -1.65
C CYS A 74 0.32 2.08 -2.67
N SER A 75 -0.80 2.35 -3.32
CA SER A 75 -1.45 1.52 -4.33
C SER A 75 -2.65 2.32 -4.86
N PRO A 76 -2.96 2.25 -6.17
CA PRO A 76 -4.20 2.83 -6.70
C PRO A 76 -5.44 2.19 -6.06
N TYR A 77 -5.35 0.95 -5.59
CA TYR A 77 -6.44 0.29 -4.88
C TYR A 77 -6.64 0.79 -3.45
N ALA A 78 -5.60 1.36 -2.82
CA ALA A 78 -5.71 1.90 -1.46
C ALA A 78 -6.57 3.16 -1.39
N SER A 79 -6.56 3.96 -2.47
CA SER A 79 -7.39 5.16 -2.57
C SER A 79 -8.84 4.86 -2.88
N ILE A 80 -9.13 3.73 -3.54
CA ILE A 80 -10.47 3.38 -4.02
C ILE A 80 -11.19 2.48 -3.01
N LEU A 81 -10.51 1.45 -2.50
CA LEU A 81 -11.12 0.44 -1.66
C LEU A 81 -11.19 0.91 -0.20
N PRO A 82 -12.29 0.66 0.51
CA PRO A 82 -12.31 0.78 1.96
C PRO A 82 -11.30 -0.18 2.62
N PRO A 83 -10.82 0.13 3.84
CA PRO A 83 -9.73 -0.62 4.47
C PRO A 83 -9.95 -2.13 4.57
N ASN A 84 -11.17 -2.57 4.87
CA ASN A 84 -11.50 -4.00 4.99
C ASN A 84 -11.36 -4.73 3.65
N TYR A 85 -11.90 -4.15 2.58
CA TYR A 85 -11.80 -4.69 1.22
C TYR A 85 -10.37 -4.64 0.70
N TYR A 86 -9.63 -3.59 1.01
CA TYR A 86 -8.22 -3.49 0.63
C TYR A 86 -7.35 -4.51 1.35
N LYS A 87 -7.56 -4.71 2.67
CA LYS A 87 -6.82 -5.69 3.48
C LYS A 87 -7.06 -7.12 2.98
N ALA A 88 -8.29 -7.45 2.60
CA ALA A 88 -8.61 -8.74 1.99
C ALA A 88 -7.93 -8.94 0.62
N LEU A 89 -7.96 -7.92 -0.26
CA LEU A 89 -7.24 -7.95 -1.54
C LEU A 89 -5.73 -8.15 -1.33
N LEU A 90 -5.16 -7.40 -0.39
CA LEU A 90 -3.76 -7.50 0.01
C LEU A 90 -3.38 -8.92 0.40
N LYS A 91 -4.18 -9.54 1.28
CA LYS A 91 -3.98 -10.91 1.75
C LYS A 91 -4.04 -11.90 0.59
N ALA A 92 -5.01 -11.75 -0.32
CA ALA A 92 -5.15 -12.63 -1.48
C ALA A 92 -3.95 -12.54 -2.44
N VAL A 93 -3.49 -11.32 -2.75
CA VAL A 93 -2.30 -11.08 -3.59
C VAL A 93 -1.04 -11.64 -2.94
N ARG A 94 -0.88 -11.47 -1.62
CA ARG A 94 0.26 -12.03 -0.88
C ARG A 94 0.26 -13.55 -0.88
N ASN A 95 -0.89 -14.17 -0.64
CA ASN A 95 -1.02 -15.64 -0.66
C ASN A 95 -0.69 -16.21 -2.05
N ALA A 96 -1.14 -15.55 -3.12
CA ALA A 96 -0.78 -15.92 -4.48
C ALA A 96 0.72 -15.80 -4.74
N GLY A 97 1.35 -14.70 -4.27
CA GLY A 97 2.80 -14.53 -4.35
C GLY A 97 3.58 -15.60 -3.58
N LYS A 98 3.16 -15.94 -2.35
CA LYS A 98 3.76 -17.01 -1.54
C LYS A 98 3.62 -18.38 -2.21
N ALA A 99 2.51 -18.61 -2.93
CA ALA A 99 2.28 -19.83 -3.71
C ALA A 99 3.03 -19.85 -5.07
N GLY A 100 3.90 -18.87 -5.36
CA GLY A 100 4.68 -18.83 -6.59
C GLY A 100 3.86 -18.52 -7.85
N ARG A 101 2.66 -17.95 -7.71
CA ARG A 101 1.80 -17.60 -8.85
C ARG A 101 2.46 -16.56 -9.74
N SER A 102 2.28 -16.71 -11.05
CA SER A 102 2.79 -15.77 -12.03
C SER A 102 2.11 -14.40 -11.91
N LYS A 103 2.76 -13.35 -12.42
CA LYS A 103 2.18 -12.00 -12.46
C LYS A 103 0.82 -11.96 -13.19
N LYS A 104 0.64 -12.80 -14.22
CA LYS A 104 -0.62 -12.91 -14.98
C LYS A 104 -1.74 -13.51 -14.12
N GLU A 105 -1.44 -14.52 -13.33
CA GLU A 105 -2.40 -15.11 -12.38
C GLU A 105 -2.76 -14.15 -11.26
N VAL A 106 -1.77 -13.44 -10.71
CA VAL A 106 -2.03 -12.39 -9.70
C VAL A 106 -2.91 -11.29 -10.26
N LYS A 107 -2.68 -10.85 -11.51
CA LYS A 107 -3.53 -9.86 -12.16
C LYS A 107 -4.99 -10.36 -12.26
N ARG A 108 -5.19 -11.57 -12.78
CA ARG A 108 -6.54 -12.18 -12.86
C ARG A 108 -7.22 -12.24 -11.49
N LEU A 109 -6.49 -12.64 -10.46
CA LEU A 109 -7.01 -12.68 -9.09
C LEU A 109 -7.47 -11.30 -8.61
N VAL A 110 -6.72 -10.24 -8.93
CA VAL A 110 -7.11 -8.86 -8.61
C VAL A 110 -8.37 -8.48 -9.38
N ASP A 111 -8.41 -8.73 -10.69
CA ASP A 111 -9.55 -8.42 -11.54
C ASP A 111 -10.82 -9.15 -11.05
N ASP A 112 -10.74 -10.47 -10.82
CA ASP A 112 -11.83 -11.30 -10.29
C ASP A 112 -12.29 -10.87 -8.89
N TYR A 113 -11.38 -10.32 -8.08
CA TYR A 113 -11.73 -9.79 -6.76
C TYR A 113 -12.51 -8.49 -6.89
N LEU A 114 -12.05 -7.57 -7.75
CA LEU A 114 -12.70 -6.30 -8.00
C LEU A 114 -14.10 -6.50 -8.58
N ASP A 115 -14.27 -7.40 -9.54
CA ASP A 115 -15.58 -7.70 -10.13
C ASP A 115 -16.57 -8.23 -9.08
N ARG A 116 -16.10 -9.04 -8.13
CA ARG A 116 -16.94 -9.58 -7.05
C ARG A 116 -17.35 -8.52 -6.04
N ILE A 117 -16.43 -7.66 -5.60
CA ILE A 117 -16.78 -6.62 -4.61
C ILE A 117 -17.67 -5.54 -5.22
N LEU A 118 -17.60 -5.28 -6.53
CA LEU A 118 -18.51 -4.35 -7.20
C LEU A 118 -19.97 -4.83 -7.15
N MET A 119 -20.19 -6.13 -7.01
CA MET A 119 -21.50 -6.75 -6.84
C MET A 119 -21.91 -6.93 -5.38
N ASP A 120 -21.04 -6.60 -4.41
CA ASP A 120 -21.32 -6.72 -2.97
C ASP A 120 -22.19 -5.52 -2.50
N PRO A 121 -23.42 -5.77 -2.00
CA PRO A 121 -24.29 -4.70 -1.51
C PRO A 121 -23.67 -3.88 -0.39
N GLN A 122 -22.87 -4.50 0.49
CA GLN A 122 -22.21 -3.80 1.58
C GLN A 122 -21.12 -2.85 1.06
N PHE A 123 -20.38 -3.28 0.04
CA PHE A 123 -19.41 -2.42 -0.63
C PHE A 123 -20.10 -1.24 -1.30
N GLN A 124 -21.22 -1.49 -1.98
CA GLN A 124 -22.02 -0.43 -2.62
C GLN A 124 -22.54 0.57 -1.60
N GLU A 125 -23.04 0.13 -0.44
CA GLU A 125 -23.50 1.01 0.63
C GLU A 125 -22.37 1.86 1.21
N GLU A 126 -21.23 1.24 1.55
CA GLU A 126 -20.06 1.93 2.11
C GLU A 126 -19.43 2.92 1.11
N THR A 127 -19.53 2.62 -0.18
CA THR A 127 -18.95 3.45 -1.25
C THR A 127 -19.96 4.37 -1.94
N ALA A 128 -21.26 4.24 -1.72
CA ALA A 128 -22.30 5.05 -2.35
C ALA A 128 -22.06 6.56 -2.16
N HIS A 129 -21.70 6.97 -0.95
CA HIS A 129 -21.34 8.36 -0.64
C HIS A 129 -20.00 8.80 -1.25
N ARG A 130 -19.08 7.84 -1.43
CA ARG A 130 -17.73 8.07 -1.98
C ARG A 130 -17.79 8.26 -3.50
N PHE A 131 -18.60 7.48 -4.19
CA PHE A 131 -18.87 7.66 -5.62
C PHE A 131 -19.63 8.96 -5.88
N ASP A 132 -20.62 9.31 -5.05
CA ASP A 132 -21.35 10.59 -5.18
C ASP A 132 -20.42 11.82 -5.09
N TYR A 133 -19.34 11.72 -4.28
CA TYR A 133 -18.30 12.74 -4.21
C TYR A 133 -17.37 12.75 -5.43
N LEU A 134 -17.00 11.59 -5.98
CA LEU A 134 -16.20 11.49 -7.21
C LEU A 134 -16.96 12.02 -8.43
N THR A 135 -18.26 11.73 -8.54
CA THR A 135 -19.13 12.27 -9.59
C THR A 135 -19.27 13.79 -9.44
N LYS A 136 -19.43 14.32 -8.22
CA LYS A 136 -19.44 15.76 -7.96
C LYS A 136 -18.11 16.44 -8.32
N GLN A 137 -16.97 15.82 -8.02
CA GLN A 137 -15.67 16.36 -8.42
C GLN A 137 -15.48 16.33 -9.94
N GLN A 138 -15.94 15.30 -10.65
CA GLN A 138 -15.92 15.27 -12.12
C GLN A 138 -16.83 16.33 -12.76
N VAL A 139 -17.97 16.65 -12.13
CA VAL A 139 -18.87 17.73 -12.57
C VAL A 139 -18.27 19.12 -12.29
N LEU A 140 -17.37 19.24 -11.31
CA LEU A 140 -16.71 20.50 -10.93
C LEU A 140 -15.35 20.74 -11.61
N ILE A 141 -14.80 19.77 -12.34
CA ILE A 141 -13.64 20.00 -13.21
C ILE A 141 -14.18 20.42 -14.58
N PRO A 142 -13.96 21.68 -15.02
CA PRO A 142 -14.29 22.06 -16.39
C PRO A 142 -13.45 21.19 -17.31
N SER A 143 -14.12 20.52 -18.26
CA SER A 143 -13.55 19.90 -19.45
C SER A 143 -12.43 20.78 -20.04
N SER A 144 -11.20 20.57 -19.60
CA SER A 144 -10.01 21.17 -20.18
C SER A 144 -9.35 20.06 -20.98
N ASN A 145 -9.47 20.20 -22.29
CA ASN A 145 -8.93 19.31 -23.31
C ASN A 145 -7.49 18.88 -22.98
N VAL A 146 -7.28 17.60 -22.72
CA VAL A 146 -5.95 17.00 -22.75
C VAL A 146 -5.89 16.13 -24.01
N PRO A 147 -5.05 16.47 -25.00
CA PRO A 147 -4.88 15.64 -26.19
C PRO A 147 -4.25 14.31 -25.78
N PHE A 148 -4.83 13.21 -26.23
CA PHE A 148 -4.18 11.90 -26.20
C PHE A 148 -3.25 11.82 -27.42
N ASP A 149 -1.94 11.91 -27.19
CA ASP A 149 -0.95 11.42 -28.16
C ASP A 149 -0.55 9.99 -27.77
N TYR A 150 -0.60 9.12 -28.78
CA TYR A 150 -0.40 7.67 -28.75
C TYR A 150 1.05 7.26 -28.45
#